data_AF-A0A949M9G9-F1
#
_entry.id   AF-A0A949M9G9-F1
#
_cell.length_a   1.000
_cell.length_b   1.000
_cell.length_c   1.000
_cell.angle_alpha   90.00
_cell.angle_beta   90.00
_cell.angle_gamma   90.00
#
_symmetry.space_group_name_H-M   'P 1'
#
loop_
_entity.id
_entity.type
_entity.pdbx_description
1 polymer ?
#
loop_
_entity_poly.entity_id
_entity_poly.type
_entity_poly.pdbx_seq_one_letter_code
_entity_poly.pdbx_strand_id
1 'polypeptide(L)'
;MEHISFLKNIQARAFLAVSAVTAVIPAAASAATNCGDNVNGVICNPLGTVTDVPNLVNTIMGYVTRIGGVIAIFAFIYSGYRFVAARGNTEELKTAKNIFFNTVIGVAILLGASLLASLVVSTIKNLQS
;
A
#
# COMPACT_ATOMS: atom_id res chain seq x y z
N MET A 1 -17.27 -37.95 13.04
CA MET A 1 -17.87 -36.78 12.39
C MET A 1 -17.56 -35.44 13.09
N GLU A 2 -16.58 -35.37 14.02
CA GLU A 2 -16.27 -34.13 14.75
C GLU A 2 -15.22 -33.23 14.08
N HIS A 3 -14.36 -33.76 13.20
CA HIS A 3 -13.24 -32.99 12.64
C HIS A 3 -13.64 -31.99 11.53
N ILE A 4 -14.88 -32.06 11.05
CA ILE A 4 -15.39 -31.25 9.92
C ILE A 4 -16.06 -29.95 10.41
N SER A 5 -16.61 -29.92 11.64
CA SER A 5 -17.24 -28.74 12.23
C SER A 5 -16.22 -27.66 12.65
N PHE A 6 -15.00 -28.06 13.03
CA PHE A 6 -13.93 -27.16 13.46
C PHE A 6 -13.39 -26.27 12.32
N LEU A 7 -13.28 -26.82 11.11
CA LEU A 7 -12.79 -26.11 9.92
C LEU A 7 -13.79 -25.07 9.42
N LYS A 8 -15.09 -25.32 9.60
CA LYS A 8 -16.15 -24.39 9.18
C LYS A 8 -16.18 -23.13 10.06
N ASN A 9 -15.76 -23.24 11.32
CA ASN A 9 -15.73 -22.12 12.28
C ASN A 9 -14.50 -21.21 12.11
N ILE A 10 -13.41 -21.71 11.54
CA ILE A 10 -12.18 -20.91 11.32
C ILE A 10 -12.29 -20.07 10.02
N GLN A 11 -12.89 -20.64 8.97
CA GLN A 11 -13.15 -19.94 7.71
C GLN A 11 -14.23 -18.85 7.89
N ALA A 12 -15.27 -19.11 8.69
CA ALA A 12 -16.32 -18.12 9.00
C ALA A 12 -15.81 -16.92 9.81
N ARG A 13 -14.87 -17.14 10.75
CA ARG A 13 -14.27 -16.07 11.56
C ARG A 13 -13.20 -15.28 10.79
N ALA A 14 -12.47 -15.94 9.89
CA ALA A 14 -11.55 -15.27 8.97
C ALA A 14 -12.30 -14.33 8.01
N PHE A 15 -13.45 -14.76 7.48
CA PHE A 15 -14.27 -13.92 6.59
C PHE A 15 -14.88 -12.70 7.30
N LEU A 16 -15.37 -12.87 8.53
CA LEU A 16 -15.89 -11.77 9.36
C LEU A 16 -14.80 -10.78 9.80
N ALA A 17 -13.57 -11.26 10.04
CA ALA A 17 -12.44 -10.38 10.36
C ALA A 17 -11.96 -9.59 9.13
N VAL A 18 -11.99 -10.17 7.94
CA VAL A 18 -11.64 -9.48 6.68
C VAL A 18 -12.67 -8.40 6.33
N SER A 19 -13.97 -8.63 6.52
CA SER A 19 -14.99 -7.59 6.31
C SER A 19 -14.96 -6.48 7.36
N ALA A 20 -14.46 -6.76 8.56
CA ALA A 20 -14.26 -5.74 9.59
C ALA A 20 -13.02 -4.86 9.31
N VAL A 21 -11.97 -5.40 8.69
CA VAL A 21 -10.80 -4.62 8.24
C VAL A 21 -11.18 -3.64 7.12
N THR A 22 -12.17 -3.95 6.29
CA THR A 22 -12.72 -3.01 5.28
C THR A 22 -13.65 -1.94 5.86
N ALA A 23 -14.12 -2.08 7.11
CA ALA A 23 -14.98 -1.09 7.77
C ALA A 23 -14.20 -0.13 8.70
N VAL A 24 -12.93 -0.41 9.01
CA VAL A 24 -12.04 0.46 9.82
C VAL A 24 -11.01 1.19 8.95
N ILE A 25 -11.40 1.58 7.74
CA ILE A 25 -10.67 2.61 6.96
C ILE A 25 -11.51 3.89 6.82
N PRO A 26 -11.91 4.58 7.91
CA PRO A 26 -12.24 5.99 7.80
C PRO A 26 -10.95 6.81 7.85
N ALA A 27 -10.18 6.85 6.74
CA ALA A 27 -9.14 7.86 6.54
C ALA A 27 -8.60 7.99 5.08
N ALA A 28 -9.17 7.29 4.10
CA ALA A 28 -8.87 7.53 2.68
C ALA A 28 -10.03 8.21 1.92
N ALA A 29 -11.13 8.53 2.61
CA ALA A 29 -12.24 9.31 2.05
C ALA A 29 -12.18 10.82 2.36
N SER A 30 -11.08 11.30 2.94
CA SER A 30 -10.84 12.73 3.15
C SER A 30 -9.53 13.16 2.49
N ALA A 31 -9.48 13.05 1.16
CA ALA A 31 -8.62 13.89 0.33
C ALA A 31 -9.39 15.07 -0.31
N ALA A 32 -10.69 15.19 -0.03
CA ALA A 32 -11.46 16.39 -0.32
C ALA A 32 -11.91 16.98 1.01
N THR A 33 -11.44 18.18 1.34
CA THR A 33 -12.23 19.34 1.78
C THR A 33 -11.28 20.32 2.47
N ASN A 34 -10.76 21.25 1.69
CA ASN A 34 -10.57 22.66 2.08
C ASN A 34 -10.58 23.47 0.78
N CYS A 35 -11.60 23.26 -0.05
CA CYS A 35 -12.00 24.29 -0.99
C CYS A 35 -12.80 25.30 -0.17
N GLY A 36 -12.08 26.27 0.39
CA GLY A 36 -12.69 27.47 0.95
C GLY A 36 -13.66 28.08 -0.06
N ASP A 37 -14.74 28.62 0.46
CA ASP A 37 -15.90 29.14 -0.24
C ASP A 37 -15.65 29.63 -1.68
N ASN A 38 -16.40 29.03 -2.60
CA ASN A 38 -16.45 29.37 -4.01
C ASN A 38 -16.92 30.82 -4.20
N VAL A 39 -15.97 31.74 -4.33
CA VAL A 39 -16.22 33.07 -4.88
C VAL A 39 -15.38 33.17 -6.16
N ASN A 40 -16.03 33.10 -7.33
CA ASN A 40 -15.51 33.27 -8.70
C ASN A 40 -15.24 32.04 -9.59
N GLY A 41 -16.04 30.97 -9.52
CA GLY A 41 -16.14 30.01 -10.64
C GLY A 41 -14.86 29.23 -10.99
N VAL A 42 -13.93 29.11 -10.04
CA VAL A 42 -12.72 28.29 -10.19
C VAL A 42 -13.05 26.85 -9.81
N ILE A 43 -12.90 25.91 -10.75
CA ILE A 43 -13.06 24.49 -10.47
C ILE A 43 -11.96 24.06 -9.50
N CYS A 44 -12.37 23.53 -8.36
CA CYS A 44 -11.45 23.01 -7.35
C CYS A 44 -10.77 21.74 -7.88
N ASN A 45 -9.45 21.78 -8.00
CA ASN A 45 -8.68 20.64 -8.44
C ASN A 45 -8.69 19.56 -7.35
N PRO A 46 -9.22 18.34 -7.61
CA PRO A 46 -9.26 17.25 -6.63
C PRO A 46 -7.87 16.68 -6.28
N LEU A 47 -6.81 17.19 -6.93
CA LEU A 47 -5.41 16.90 -6.63
C LEU A 47 -4.73 18.02 -5.79
N GLY A 48 -5.47 19.06 -5.36
CA GLY A 48 -4.97 20.20 -4.58
C GLY A 48 -4.45 21.38 -5.41
N THR A 49 -3.76 22.35 -4.79
CA THR A 49 -3.10 23.47 -5.49
C THR A 49 -1.80 23.02 -6.16
N VAL A 50 -1.88 22.10 -7.10
CA VAL A 50 -0.75 21.70 -7.96
C VAL A 50 -0.68 22.61 -9.17
N THR A 51 -0.01 23.74 -9.02
CA THR A 51 0.29 24.70 -10.09
C THR A 51 1.60 24.37 -10.83
N ASP A 52 2.43 23.48 -10.26
CA ASP A 52 3.80 23.20 -10.71
C ASP A 52 4.06 21.69 -10.84
N VAL A 53 4.79 21.31 -11.89
CA VAL A 53 5.24 19.93 -12.18
C VAL A 53 5.88 19.23 -10.96
N PRO A 54 6.79 19.85 -10.18
CA PRO A 54 7.38 19.21 -9.00
C PRO A 54 6.37 18.93 -7.87
N ASN A 55 5.30 19.71 -7.76
CA ASN A 55 4.30 19.53 -6.71
C ASN A 55 3.33 18.38 -7.06
N LEU A 56 3.06 18.19 -8.35
CA LEU A 56 2.34 17.02 -8.86
C LEU A 56 3.10 15.72 -8.56
N VAL A 57 4.41 15.69 -8.81
CA VAL A 57 5.25 14.51 -8.55
C VAL A 57 5.26 14.14 -7.06
N ASN A 58 5.40 15.13 -6.17
CA ASN A 58 5.35 14.89 -4.73
C ASN A 58 4.00 14.36 -4.25
N THR A 59 2.90 14.89 -4.78
CA THR A 59 1.54 14.46 -4.42
C THR A 59 1.31 13.00 -4.83
N ILE A 60 1.68 12.63 -6.06
CA ILE A 60 1.56 11.25 -6.56
C ILE A 60 2.44 10.30 -5.73
N MET A 61 3.68 10.69 -5.41
CA MET A 61 4.55 9.88 -4.56
C MET A 61 3.97 9.65 -3.16
N GLY A 62 3.36 10.67 -2.56
CA GLY A 62 2.68 10.54 -1.26
C GLY A 62 1.58 9.49 -1.28
N TYR A 63 0.77 9.45 -2.34
CA TYR A 63 -0.26 8.42 -2.51
C TYR A 63 0.33 7.03 -2.74
N VAL A 64 1.34 6.91 -3.60
CA VAL A 64 1.99 5.63 -3.92
C VAL A 64 2.65 5.04 -2.68
N THR A 65 3.39 5.82 -1.89
CA THR A 65 4.04 5.33 -0.68
C THR A 65 3.02 4.91 0.38
N ARG A 66 1.90 5.63 0.52
CA ARG A 66 0.87 5.30 1.51
C ARG A 66 0.14 4.00 1.17
N ILE A 67 -0.23 3.79 -0.09
CA ILE A 67 -0.89 2.56 -0.55
C ILE A 67 0.10 1.40 -0.63
N GLY A 68 1.30 1.65 -1.17
CA GLY A 68 2.37 0.67 -1.29
C GLY A 68 2.85 0.15 0.07
N GLY A 69 2.94 1.02 1.08
CA GLY A 69 3.30 0.63 2.45
C GLY A 69 2.32 -0.36 3.06
N VAL A 70 1.01 -0.14 2.90
CA VAL A 70 -0.03 -1.06 3.40
C VAL A 70 0.06 -2.42 2.71
N ILE A 71 0.20 -2.43 1.37
CA ILE A 71 0.33 -3.67 0.59
C ILE A 71 1.61 -4.44 0.98
N ALA A 72 2.73 -3.74 1.20
CA ALA A 72 3.99 -4.35 1.60
C ALA A 72 3.87 -5.10 2.93
N ILE A 73 3.15 -4.55 3.91
CA ILE A 73 2.90 -5.21 5.20
C ILE A 73 2.12 -6.51 5.00
N PHE A 74 1.05 -6.47 4.20
CA PHE A 74 0.25 -7.68 3.90
C PHE A 74 1.07 -8.76 3.18
N ALA A 75 1.89 -8.36 2.20
CA ALA A 75 2.77 -9.29 1.50
C ALA A 75 3.81 -9.92 2.44
N PHE A 76 4.37 -9.15 3.36
CA PHE A 76 5.30 -9.65 4.38
C PHE A 76 4.65 -10.70 5.28
N ILE A 77 3.45 -10.41 5.82
CA ILE A 77 2.70 -11.35 6.66
C ILE A 77 2.39 -12.65 5.89
N TYR A 78 1.94 -12.53 4.64
CA TYR A 78 1.64 -13.70 3.80
C TYR A 78 2.87 -14.57 3.55
N SER A 79 4.01 -13.96 3.24
CA SER A 79 5.27 -14.67 3.04
C SER A 79 5.73 -15.41 4.30
N GLY A 80 5.61 -14.78 5.47
CA GLY A 80 5.96 -15.36 6.76
C GLY A 80 5.04 -16.52 7.15
N TYR A 81 3.73 -16.37 6.92
CA TYR A 81 2.77 -17.45 7.13
C TYR A 81 3.10 -18.69 6.27
N ARG A 82 3.50 -18.50 5.01
CA ARG A 82 3.86 -19.61 4.13
C ARG A 82 5.09 -20.39 4.62
N PHE A 83 6.06 -19.72 5.24
CA PHE A 83 7.21 -20.38 5.86
C PHE A 83 6.81 -21.28 7.02
N VAL A 84 5.89 -20.82 7.89
CA VAL A 84 5.39 -21.61 9.02
C VAL A 84 4.51 -22.77 8.54
N ALA A 85 3.71 -22.55 7.48
CA ALA A 85 2.83 -23.56 6.92
C ALA A 85 3.58 -24.74 6.27
N ALA A 86 4.79 -24.50 5.73
CA ALA A 86 5.52 -25.50 4.96
C ALA A 86 5.98 -26.74 5.75
N ARG A 87 5.98 -26.69 7.10
CA ARG A 87 6.17 -27.83 8.05
C ARG A 87 7.25 -28.88 7.68
N GLY A 88 8.28 -28.51 6.92
CA GLY A 88 9.36 -29.41 6.48
C GLY A 88 9.16 -30.09 5.11
N ASN A 89 8.06 -29.82 4.39
CA ASN A 89 7.95 -30.21 2.98
C ASN A 89 8.89 -29.34 2.13
N THR A 90 9.79 -29.98 1.38
CA THR A 90 10.83 -29.32 0.58
C THR A 90 10.24 -28.49 -0.56
N GLU A 91 9.10 -28.90 -1.12
CA GLU A 91 8.43 -28.20 -2.21
C GLU A 91 7.76 -26.90 -1.73
N GLU A 92 7.06 -26.96 -0.59
CA GLU A 92 6.44 -25.78 0.01
C GLU A 92 7.47 -24.79 0.56
N LEU A 93 8.58 -25.29 1.10
CA LEU A 93 9.70 -24.44 1.53
C LEU A 93 10.33 -23.68 0.36
N LYS A 94 10.53 -24.34 -0.78
CA LYS A 94 11.05 -23.68 -1.99
C LYS A 94 10.10 -22.58 -2.46
N THR A 95 8.80 -22.85 -2.42
CA THR A 95 7.76 -21.89 -2.79
C THR A 95 7.71 -20.70 -1.82
N ALA A 96 7.76 -20.95 -0.50
CA ALA A 96 7.81 -19.89 0.52
C ALA A 96 9.03 -18.98 0.35
N LYS A 97 10.21 -19.56 0.05
CA LYS A 97 11.43 -18.79 -0.23
C LYS A 97 11.27 -17.88 -1.46
N ASN A 98 10.71 -18.40 -2.56
CA ASN A 98 10.47 -17.59 -3.75
C ASN A 98 9.53 -16.40 -3.47
N ILE A 99 8.43 -16.64 -2.73
CA ILE A 99 7.49 -15.58 -2.37
C ILE A 99 8.17 -14.52 -1.48
N PHE A 100 9.02 -14.94 -0.56
CA PHE A 100 9.78 -14.03 0.30
C PHE A 100 10.75 -13.17 -0.49
N PHE A 101 11.54 -13.76 -1.39
CA PHE A 101 12.43 -12.97 -2.26
C PHE A 101 11.65 -11.98 -3.12
N ASN A 102 10.53 -12.39 -3.71
CA ASN A 102 9.67 -11.48 -4.47
C ASN A 102 9.12 -10.34 -3.60
N THR A 103 8.78 -10.62 -2.34
CA THR A 103 8.29 -9.62 -1.38
C THR A 103 9.40 -8.62 -1.04
N VAL A 104 10.62 -9.10 -0.76
CA VAL A 104 11.79 -8.23 -0.47
C VAL A 104 12.09 -7.32 -1.66
N ILE A 105 12.04 -7.86 -2.88
CA ILE A 105 12.25 -7.08 -4.11
C ILE A 105 11.16 -6.01 -4.27
N GLY A 106 9.89 -6.35 -4.03
CA GLY A 106 8.79 -5.38 -4.07
C GLY A 106 8.98 -4.22 -3.08
N VAL A 107 9.40 -4.52 -1.85
CA VAL A 107 9.70 -3.48 -0.85
C VAL A 107 10.93 -2.66 -1.24
N ALA A 108 11.98 -3.29 -1.76
CA ALA A 108 13.16 -2.58 -2.25
C ALA A 108 12.80 -1.61 -3.39
N ILE A 109 11.89 -1.99 -4.30
CA ILE A 109 11.42 -1.12 -5.37
C ILE A 109 10.63 0.07 -4.81
N LEU A 110 9.76 -0.13 -3.81
CA LEU A 110 9.03 0.98 -3.19
C LEU A 110 9.98 2.01 -2.57
N LEU A 111 11.00 1.54 -1.83
CA LEU A 111 12.02 2.41 -1.22
C LEU A 111 12.88 3.09 -2.29
N GLY A 112 13.28 2.35 -3.33
CA GLY A 112 14.07 2.85 -4.45
C GLY A 112 13.34 3.91 -5.26
N ALA A 113 12.04 3.73 -5.51
CA ALA A 113 11.23 4.70 -6.24
C ALA A 113 11.11 6.03 -5.47
N SER A 114 10.87 5.99 -4.15
CA SER A 114 10.82 7.20 -3.33
C SER A 114 12.17 7.94 -3.29
N LEU A 115 13.28 7.21 -3.25
CA LEU A 115 14.62 7.79 -3.34
C LEU A 115 14.85 8.48 -4.69
N LEU A 116 14.61 7.77 -5.80
CA LEU A 116 14.81 8.31 -7.16
C LEU A 116 13.91 9.52 -7.44
N ALA A 117 12.64 9.48 -7.02
CA ALA A 117 11.72 10.61 -7.19
C ALA A 117 12.21 11.87 -6.46
N SER A 118 12.74 11.70 -5.24
CA SER A 118 13.29 12.81 -4.45
C SER A 118 14.52 13.44 -5.12
N LEU A 119 15.35 12.62 -5.78
CA LEU A 119 16.50 13.12 -6.54
C LEU A 119 16.06 13.95 -7.75
N VAL A 120 15.07 13.47 -8.53
CA VAL A 120 14.55 14.21 -9.70
C VAL A 120 13.95 15.55 -9.28
N VAL A 121 13.12 15.57 -8.23
CA VAL A 121 12.53 16.82 -7.71
C VAL A 121 13.61 17.79 -7.23
N SER A 122 14.67 17.28 -6.60
CA SER A 122 15.79 18.09 -6.15
C SER A 122 16.54 18.71 -7.33
N THR A 123 16.82 17.94 -8.39
CA THR A 123 17.48 18.47 -9.59
C THR A 123 16.63 19.55 -10.26
N ILE A 124 15.31 19.33 -10.42
CA ILE A 124 14.41 20.33 -11.03
C ILE A 124 14.39 21.62 -10.20
N LYS A 125 14.34 21.53 -8.86
CA LYS A 125 14.37 22.70 -7.97
C LYS A 125 15.68 23.51 -8.08
N ASN A 126 16.81 22.84 -8.28
CA ASN A 126 18.11 23.51 -8.46
C ASN A 126 18.29 24.16 -9.84
N LEU A 127 17.46 23.80 -10.83
CA LEU A 127 17.49 24.42 -12.17
C LEU A 127 16.53 25.61 -12.29
N GLN A 128 15.63 25.81 -11.31
CA GLN A 128 14.72 26.95 -11.22
C GLN A 128 15.27 28.11 -10.38
N SER A 129 16.43 27.92 -9.73
CA SER A 129 17.23 28.99 -9.11
C SER A 129 18.22 29.58 -10.11
#